data_AF-A0A022KT20-F1
#
_entry.id   AF-A0A022KT20-F1
#
_cell.length_a   1.000
_cell.length_b   1.000
_cell.length_c   1.000
_cell.angle_alpha   90.00
_cell.angle_beta   90.00
_cell.angle_gamma   90.00
#
_symmetry.space_group_name_H-M   'P 1'
#
loop_
_entity.id
_entity.type
_entity.pdbx_description
1 polymer ?
#
loop_
_entity_poly.entity_id
_entity_poly.type
_entity_poly.pdbx_seq_one_letter_code
_entity_poly.pdbx_strand_id
1 'polypeptide(L)'
;MSLPFRWIPAFKDDLKALPKDVQKAAIEMLFSLARGEASGAPLYDHPAIGDLSDCRKVYLDPDPEHATRPRYRLVYRERHGGLHGMMVEAIAAGERYDMDAYVRAAANLGRTAT
;
A
#
# COMPACT_ATOMS: atom_id res chain seq x y z
N MET A 1 -15.53 0.88 17.34
CA MET A 1 -14.70 -0.20 16.79
C MET A 1 -13.43 0.43 16.22
N SER A 2 -12.23 0.02 16.67
CA SER A 2 -10.98 0.46 16.04
C SER A 2 -10.64 -0.46 14.86
N LEU A 3 -10.06 0.09 13.80
CA LEU A 3 -9.54 -0.71 12.69
C LEU A 3 -8.27 -1.46 13.13
N PRO A 4 -8.01 -2.68 12.62
CA PRO A 4 -6.80 -3.44 12.94
C PRO A 4 -5.56 -2.95 12.18
N PHE A 5 -5.69 -1.87 11.43
CA PHE A 5 -4.61 -1.19 10.70
C PHE A 5 -4.80 0.33 10.82
N ARG A 6 -3.76 1.06 10.45
CA ARG A 6 -3.80 2.51 10.28
C ARG A 6 -3.53 2.89 8.84
N TRP A 7 -3.80 4.13 8.50
CA TRP A 7 -3.35 4.74 7.25
C TRP A 7 -2.82 6.14 7.55
N ILE A 8 -1.85 6.59 6.76
CA ILE A 8 -1.45 7.99 6.80
C ILE A 8 -2.53 8.86 6.13
N PRO A 9 -2.64 10.17 6.45
CA PRO A 9 -3.70 11.01 5.91
C PRO A 9 -3.78 11.01 4.37
N ALA A 10 -2.63 11.09 3.68
CA ALA A 10 -2.56 11.17 2.21
C ALA A 10 -3.07 9.89 1.51
N PHE A 11 -2.97 8.72 2.16
CA PHE A 11 -3.50 7.47 1.63
C PHE A 11 -5.01 7.54 1.32
N LYS A 12 -5.76 8.37 2.06
CA LYS A 12 -7.19 8.51 1.85
C LYS A 12 -7.51 9.10 0.47
N ASP A 13 -6.68 10.01 -0.02
CA ASP A 13 -6.90 10.67 -1.30
C ASP A 13 -6.47 9.76 -2.46
N ASP A 14 -5.38 9.01 -2.28
CA ASP A 14 -5.00 7.89 -3.16
C ASP A 14 -6.13 6.88 -3.33
N LEU A 15 -6.69 6.40 -2.20
CA LEU A 15 -7.78 5.45 -2.22
C LEU A 15 -8.98 6.01 -2.98
N LYS A 16 -9.38 7.26 -2.74
CA LYS A 16 -10.52 7.87 -3.43
C LYS A 16 -10.32 8.02 -4.94
N ALA A 17 -9.07 8.14 -5.41
CA ALA A 17 -8.74 8.26 -6.82
C ALA A 17 -8.88 6.92 -7.60
N LEU A 18 -8.91 5.78 -6.89
CA LEU A 18 -9.08 4.47 -7.52
C LEU A 18 -10.54 4.18 -7.90
N PRO A 19 -10.80 3.24 -8.84
CA PRO A 19 -12.13 2.68 -9.05
C PRO A 19 -12.75 2.07 -7.77
N LYS A 20 -14.08 2.03 -7.67
CA LYS A 20 -14.79 1.67 -6.43
C LYS A 20 -14.60 0.22 -5.98
N ASP A 21 -14.54 -0.68 -6.92
CA ASP A 21 -14.18 -2.09 -6.72
C ASP A 21 -12.74 -2.24 -6.23
N VAL A 22 -11.80 -1.47 -6.79
CA VAL A 22 -10.40 -1.44 -6.35
C VAL A 22 -10.28 -0.84 -4.94
N GLN A 23 -11.05 0.20 -4.62
CA GLN A 23 -11.14 0.75 -3.26
C GLN A 23 -11.54 -0.34 -2.25
N LYS A 24 -12.57 -1.11 -2.57
CA LYS A 24 -13.04 -2.22 -1.74
C LYS A 24 -11.95 -3.29 -1.58
N ALA A 25 -11.33 -3.71 -2.68
CA ALA A 25 -10.24 -4.70 -2.66
C ALA A 25 -9.04 -4.24 -1.83
N ALA A 26 -8.67 -2.95 -1.88
CA ALA A 26 -7.59 -2.39 -1.08
C ALA A 26 -7.89 -2.46 0.44
N ILE A 27 -9.13 -2.16 0.83
CA ILE A 27 -9.56 -2.26 2.24
C ILE A 27 -9.58 -3.72 2.72
N GLU A 28 -10.12 -4.64 1.91
CA GLU A 28 -10.11 -6.09 2.22
C GLU A 28 -8.68 -6.63 2.36
N MET A 29 -7.77 -6.18 1.51
CA MET A 29 -6.35 -6.53 1.61
C MET A 29 -5.71 -5.97 2.88
N LEU A 30 -6.04 -4.74 3.31
CA LEU A 30 -5.54 -4.19 4.58
C LEU A 30 -6.01 -5.02 5.80
N PHE A 31 -7.25 -5.52 5.78
CA PHE A 31 -7.70 -6.47 6.80
C PHE A 31 -6.90 -7.79 6.78
N SER A 32 -6.66 -8.34 5.59
CA SER A 32 -5.91 -9.59 5.40
C SER A 32 -4.46 -9.44 5.89
N LEU A 33 -3.81 -8.33 5.54
CA LEU A 33 -2.47 -7.97 6.01
C LEU A 33 -2.44 -7.83 7.54
N ALA A 34 -3.42 -7.13 8.12
CA ALA A 34 -3.47 -6.91 9.57
C ALA A 34 -3.70 -8.19 10.38
N ARG A 35 -4.34 -9.21 9.79
CA ARG A 35 -4.56 -10.52 10.40
C ARG A 35 -3.42 -11.51 10.15
N GLY A 36 -2.43 -11.14 9.34
CA GLY A 36 -1.35 -12.03 8.91
C GLY A 36 -1.79 -13.09 7.88
N GLU A 37 -2.97 -12.92 7.28
CA GLU A 37 -3.50 -13.81 6.22
C GLU A 37 -2.83 -13.53 4.86
N ALA A 38 -2.22 -12.35 4.70
CA ALA A 38 -1.46 -11.94 3.53
C ALA A 38 -0.14 -11.28 3.93
N SER A 39 0.83 -11.28 3.02
CA SER A 39 2.08 -10.53 3.16
C SER A 39 2.52 -9.98 1.81
N GLY A 40 3.04 -8.75 1.81
CA GLY A 40 3.59 -8.12 0.61
C GLY A 40 5.06 -8.43 0.38
N ALA A 41 5.54 -8.14 -0.83
CA ALA A 41 6.96 -8.17 -1.15
C ALA A 41 7.66 -6.90 -0.60
N PRO A 42 8.90 -7.01 -0.07
CA PRO A 42 9.64 -5.84 0.38
C PRO A 42 9.93 -4.89 -0.79
N LEU A 43 9.96 -3.60 -0.47
CA LEU A 43 10.46 -2.55 -1.34
C LEU A 43 11.89 -2.18 -0.92
N TYR A 44 12.54 -1.40 -1.77
CA TYR A 44 13.91 -0.96 -1.60
C TYR A 44 14.01 0.50 -1.96
N ASP A 45 15.13 1.11 -1.61
CA ASP A 45 15.53 2.40 -2.14
C ASP A 45 15.61 2.36 -3.66
N HIS A 46 15.06 3.39 -4.30
CA HIS A 46 15.02 3.51 -5.74
C HIS A 46 15.52 4.90 -6.17
N PRO A 47 16.62 4.99 -6.95
CA PRO A 47 17.26 6.27 -7.26
C PRO A 47 16.36 7.36 -7.84
N ALA A 48 15.35 6.97 -8.63
CA ALA A 48 14.42 7.91 -9.28
C ALA A 48 13.11 8.18 -8.51
N ILE A 49 12.85 7.48 -7.40
CA ILE A 49 11.58 7.59 -6.67
C ILE A 49 11.83 8.05 -5.23
N GLY A 50 12.82 7.45 -4.56
CA GLY A 50 13.10 7.67 -3.14
C GLY A 50 13.15 6.40 -2.32
N ASP A 51 13.44 6.55 -1.03
CA ASP A 51 13.63 5.42 -0.11
C ASP A 51 12.29 4.84 0.40
N LEU A 52 12.01 3.62 -0.06
CA LEU A 52 10.86 2.80 0.37
C LEU A 52 11.29 1.51 1.08
N SER A 53 12.52 1.46 1.62
CA SER A 53 13.11 0.22 2.18
C SER A 53 12.41 -0.30 3.44
N ASP A 54 11.67 0.56 4.16
CA ASP A 54 10.80 0.17 5.29
C ASP A 54 9.38 -0.26 4.85
N CYS A 55 9.09 -0.21 3.54
CA CYS A 55 7.78 -0.49 2.98
C CYS A 55 7.72 -1.84 2.27
N ARG A 56 6.48 -2.28 2.03
CA ARG A 56 6.12 -3.51 1.34
C ARG A 56 5.00 -3.22 0.35
N LYS A 57 4.88 -4.05 -0.68
CA LYS A 57 3.82 -3.95 -1.69
C LYS A 57 3.00 -5.22 -1.80
N VAL A 58 1.70 -5.06 -2.05
CA VAL A 58 0.81 -6.11 -2.53
C VAL A 58 0.19 -5.70 -3.85
N TYR A 59 -0.09 -6.69 -4.70
CA TYR A 59 -0.79 -6.49 -5.96
C TYR A 59 -2.30 -6.54 -5.74
N LEU A 60 -3.03 -5.68 -6.44
CA LEU A 60 -4.47 -5.57 -6.35
C LEU A 60 -5.08 -5.52 -7.75
N ASP A 61 -6.05 -6.39 -8.02
CA ASP A 61 -7.00 -6.23 -9.11
C ASP A 61 -8.24 -7.08 -8.81
N PRO A 62 -9.44 -6.48 -8.70
CA PRO A 62 -10.67 -7.25 -8.55
C PRO A 62 -11.11 -7.92 -9.87
N ASP A 63 -10.53 -7.52 -11.00
CA ASP A 63 -10.86 -8.05 -12.32
C ASP A 63 -10.07 -9.34 -12.61
N PRO A 64 -10.75 -10.49 -12.79
CA PRO A 64 -10.08 -11.76 -13.03
C PRO A 64 -9.28 -11.79 -14.34
N GLU A 65 -9.62 -10.97 -15.33
CA GLU A 65 -8.84 -10.87 -16.58
C GLU A 65 -7.41 -10.36 -16.32
N HIS A 66 -7.22 -9.63 -15.22
CA HIS A 66 -5.94 -9.07 -14.80
C HIS A 66 -5.25 -9.89 -13.69
N ALA A 67 -5.72 -11.11 -13.39
CA ALA A 67 -5.15 -11.94 -12.34
C ALA A 67 -3.64 -12.21 -12.50
N THR A 68 -3.16 -12.38 -13.74
CA THR A 68 -1.74 -12.60 -14.05
C THR A 68 -0.91 -11.31 -14.05
N ARG A 69 -1.55 -10.16 -14.23
CA ARG A 69 -0.90 -8.85 -14.30
C ARG A 69 -1.78 -7.77 -13.64
N PRO A 70 -1.88 -7.77 -12.30
CA PRO A 70 -2.70 -6.80 -11.58
C PRO A 70 -2.31 -5.35 -11.90
N ARG A 71 -3.31 -4.50 -12.09
CA ARG A 71 -3.14 -3.09 -12.49
C ARG A 71 -2.85 -2.18 -11.32
N TYR A 72 -3.13 -2.57 -10.09
CA TYR A 72 -2.98 -1.70 -8.92
C TYR A 72 -2.03 -2.29 -7.89
N ARG A 73 -1.51 -1.41 -7.03
CA ARG A 73 -0.65 -1.78 -5.90
C ARG A 73 -1.06 -1.00 -4.68
N LEU A 74 -0.99 -1.68 -3.54
CA LEU A 74 -1.04 -1.07 -2.21
C LEU A 74 0.35 -1.14 -1.61
N VAL A 75 0.85 0.00 -1.17
CA VAL A 75 2.10 0.15 -0.42
C VAL A 75 1.75 0.36 1.05
N TYR A 76 2.37 -0.44 1.91
CA TYR A 76 2.19 -0.40 3.36
C TYR A 76 3.53 -0.59 4.06
N ARG A 77 3.58 -0.29 5.36
CA ARG A 77 4.69 -0.70 6.22
C ARG A 77 4.19 -1.35 7.49
N GLU A 78 5.07 -2.10 8.10
CA GLU A 78 4.82 -2.78 9.37
C GLU A 78 5.45 -1.95 10.47
N ARG A 79 4.67 -1.59 11.49
CA ARG A 79 5.13 -0.83 12.65
C ARG A 79 5.00 -1.71 13.89
N HIS A 80 6.01 -1.69 14.75
CA HIS A 80 5.89 -2.28 16.08
C HIS A 80 4.88 -1.44 16.90
N GLY A 81 3.71 -2.01 17.15
CA GLY A 81 2.62 -1.37 17.91
C GLY A 81 2.75 -1.53 19.43
N GLY A 82 3.98 -1.44 19.96
CA GLY A 82 4.25 -1.67 21.39
C GLY A 82 3.70 -3.03 21.88
N LEU A 83 2.94 -3.01 22.98
CA LEU A 83 2.31 -4.21 23.59
C LEU A 83 1.28 -4.93 22.68
N HIS A 84 0.86 -4.34 21.56
CA HIS A 84 -0.20 -4.87 20.70
C HIS A 84 0.29 -5.64 19.47
N GLY A 85 1.60 -5.91 19.36
CA GLY A 85 2.16 -6.65 18.23
C GLY A 85 2.36 -5.79 16.98
N MET A 86 2.47 -6.45 15.84
CA MET A 86 2.79 -5.85 14.54
C MET A 86 1.55 -5.18 13.92
N MET A 87 1.65 -3.90 13.57
CA MET A 87 0.56 -3.11 13.00
C MET A 87 0.85 -2.75 11.55
N VAL A 88 -0.14 -2.93 10.67
CA VAL A 88 -0.08 -2.48 9.28
C VAL A 88 -0.44 -1.00 9.21
N GLU A 89 0.40 -0.21 8.54
CA GLU A 89 0.16 1.20 8.22
C GLU A 89 0.14 1.38 6.70
N ALA A 90 -1.02 1.71 6.13
CA ALA A 90 -1.18 1.98 4.71
C ALA A 90 -0.54 3.32 4.32
N ILE A 91 0.26 3.30 3.25
CA ILE A 91 1.06 4.44 2.80
C ILE A 91 0.51 5.04 1.51
N ALA A 92 0.32 4.21 0.48
CA ALA A 92 -0.19 4.66 -0.81
C ALA A 92 -0.96 3.54 -1.52
N ALA A 93 -1.88 3.93 -2.40
CA ALA A 93 -2.46 3.05 -3.39
C ALA A 93 -2.46 3.73 -4.75
N GLY A 94 -2.20 2.98 -5.81
CA GLY A 94 -2.07 3.56 -7.14
C GLY A 94 -1.91 2.50 -8.20
N GLU A 95 -1.73 2.98 -9.43
CA GLU A 95 -1.52 2.12 -10.58
C GLU A 95 -0.13 1.48 -10.58
N ARG A 96 -0.05 0.37 -11.33
CA ARG A 96 1.20 -0.29 -11.68
C ARG A 96 1.97 0.50 -12.73
N TYR A 97 1.24 1.09 -13.67
CA TYR A 97 1.79 1.86 -14.78
C TYR A 97 2.50 3.11 -14.25
N ASP A 98 3.56 3.54 -14.95
CA ASP A 98 4.41 4.68 -14.58
C ASP A 98 4.92 4.72 -13.13
N MET A 99 4.95 3.56 -12.47
CA MET A 99 5.35 3.47 -11.06
C MET A 99 4.51 4.31 -10.10
N ASP A 100 3.27 4.66 -10.48
CA ASP A 100 2.37 5.58 -9.78
C ASP A 100 2.24 5.27 -8.27
N ALA A 101 1.96 4.02 -7.91
CA ALA A 101 1.86 3.63 -6.50
C ALA A 101 3.14 3.89 -5.67
N TYR A 102 4.32 3.82 -6.29
CA TYR A 102 5.61 4.05 -5.61
C TYR A 102 5.93 5.54 -5.52
N VAL A 103 5.67 6.29 -6.59
CA VAL A 103 5.81 7.75 -6.61
C VAL A 103 4.91 8.38 -5.54
N ARG A 104 3.65 7.94 -5.44
CA ARG A 104 2.73 8.33 -4.36
C ARG A 104 3.27 7.96 -2.99
N ALA A 105 3.80 6.74 -2.82
CA ALA A 105 4.36 6.32 -1.53
C ALA A 105 5.51 7.22 -1.08
N ALA A 106 6.45 7.52 -1.98
CA ALA A 106 7.58 8.41 -1.67
C ALA A 106 7.10 9.84 -1.36
N ALA A 107 6.16 10.37 -2.15
CA ALA A 107 5.57 11.69 -1.91
C ALA A 107 4.82 11.76 -0.56
N ASN A 108 3.96 10.77 -0.28
CA ASN A 108 3.18 10.70 0.96
C ASN A 108 4.06 10.55 2.20
N LEU A 109 5.25 9.96 2.07
CA LEU A 109 6.24 9.83 3.12
C LEU A 109 7.24 11.01 3.20
N GLY A 110 7.22 11.93 2.22
CA GLY A 110 8.19 13.02 2.12
C GLY A 110 9.61 12.55 1.80
N ARG A 111 9.77 11.50 1.00
CA ARG A 111 11.05 10.84 0.69
C ARG A 111 11.41 10.88 -0.79
N THR A 112 10.84 11.80 -1.56
CA THR A 112 11.12 11.93 -2.99
C THR A 112 12.62 12.13 -3.24
N ALA A 113 13.17 11.43 -4.23
CA ALA A 113 14.55 11.66 -4.68
C ALA A 113 14.74 13.14 -5.08
N THR A 114 15.86 13.72 -4.65
CA THR A 114 16.22 15.13 -4.88
C THR A 114 16.90 15.32 -6.22
#